data_AF-A0A2H3GY21-F1
#
_entry.id   AF-A0A2H3GY21-F1
#
_cell.length_a   1.000
_cell.length_b   1.000
_cell.length_c   1.000
_cell.angle_alpha   90.00
_cell.angle_beta   90.00
_cell.angle_gamma   90.00
#
_symmetry.space_group_name_H-M   'P 1'
#
loop_
_entity.id
_entity.type
_entity.pdbx_description
1 polymer ?
#
loop_
_entity_poly.entity_id
_entity_poly.type
_entity_poly.pdbx_seq_one_letter_code
_entity_poly.pdbx_strand_id
1 'polypeptide(L)'
;MREVIKDSRRTEDGPHELQGFESLRDIAVGIETDQSSWKDISPRRDARDFAALFYIPNLESLYFNDLHYIEDGNEDYQHFDVVDQYDFPRGTSSVKHLFIDSASEFSPEYYQGVADVSKKLESVVLRVASEQRQDLDDVDVFVGSLSFSNGKTLQKLIIYNPGGMHGYQCRNYRLDDLDDFGNLKLFTLAVSDIELEEFHLMHSSPNAEQLAEYVSDSLPASTEAIYVWGRSDGHADDSKSDDIPSDILDSTLASLIESGVLENLKVVYLADVEKRHAQDNREIALERPIDVGLKDAGPKQLILQKSVAAGLKTGVHVCTLMNRDDGGYWKNFPGKPDRFELKTGPCYGERPASWRLNLQSGEWGPDCEGCGECKDCLVVYPAELWKSSRP
;
A
#
# COMPACT_ATOMS: atom_id res chain seq x y z
N MET A 1 -11.06 -12.30 -26.16
CA MET A 1 -9.78 -12.27 -25.42
C MET A 1 -9.57 -13.56 -24.66
N ARG A 2 -10.42 -13.96 -23.70
CA ARG A 2 -10.30 -15.24 -22.98
C ARG A 2 -10.19 -16.49 -23.89
N GLU A 3 -11.01 -16.58 -24.94
CA GLU A 3 -10.91 -17.69 -25.92
C GLU A 3 -9.64 -17.59 -26.79
N VAL A 4 -9.20 -16.38 -27.14
CA VAL A 4 -7.94 -16.15 -27.89
C VAL A 4 -6.72 -16.52 -27.04
N ILE A 5 -6.74 -16.19 -25.76
CA ILE A 5 -5.72 -16.55 -24.77
C ILE A 5 -5.68 -18.06 -24.56
N LYS A 6 -6.84 -18.72 -24.45
CA LYS A 6 -6.94 -20.18 -24.34
C LYS A 6 -6.44 -20.91 -25.58
N ASP A 7 -6.78 -20.43 -26.77
CA ASP A 7 -6.35 -21.04 -28.03
C ASP A 7 -4.85 -20.85 -28.29
N SER A 8 -4.28 -19.71 -27.87
CA SER A 8 -2.83 -19.45 -27.98
C SER A 8 -2.00 -20.36 -27.07
N ARG A 9 -2.57 -20.87 -25.97
CA ARG A 9 -1.91 -21.75 -24.98
C ARG A 9 -1.86 -23.23 -25.38
N ARG A 10 -2.63 -23.67 -26.38
CA ARG A 10 -2.74 -25.10 -26.76
C ARG A 10 -1.77 -25.53 -27.87
N THR A 11 -0.78 -24.71 -28.19
CA THR A 11 0.21 -25.03 -29.23
C THR A 11 1.51 -25.52 -28.60
N GLU A 12 2.10 -26.59 -29.15
CA GLU A 12 3.30 -27.26 -28.62
C GLU A 12 4.56 -26.37 -28.61
N ASP A 13 4.49 -25.15 -29.17
CA ASP A 13 5.60 -24.21 -29.35
C ASP A 13 5.57 -23.00 -28.38
N GLY A 14 4.73 -23.02 -27.34
CA GLY A 14 4.56 -21.93 -26.37
C GLY A 14 3.56 -20.86 -26.81
N PRO A 15 3.14 -19.94 -25.92
CA PRO A 15 2.13 -18.94 -26.24
C PRO A 15 2.63 -18.05 -27.38
N HIS A 16 1.98 -18.15 -28.54
CA HIS A 16 2.16 -17.18 -29.62
C HIS A 16 1.99 -15.77 -29.03
N GLU A 17 2.94 -14.88 -29.30
CA GLU A 17 2.73 -13.44 -29.09
C GLU A 17 1.33 -13.10 -29.58
N LEU A 18 0.56 -12.36 -28.77
CA LEU A 18 -0.82 -11.97 -29.10
C LEU A 18 -0.80 -10.93 -30.23
N GLN A 19 -0.38 -11.36 -31.42
CA GLN A 19 -0.28 -10.57 -32.64
C GLN A 19 -1.67 -10.06 -33.02
N GLY A 20 -1.75 -8.79 -33.42
CA GLY A 20 -3.00 -8.03 -33.61
C GLY A 20 -3.43 -7.18 -32.42
N PHE A 21 -2.75 -7.28 -31.27
CA PHE A 21 -3.01 -6.43 -30.09
C PHE A 21 -1.91 -5.38 -29.85
N GLU A 22 -1.01 -5.13 -30.80
CA GLU A 22 0.17 -4.25 -30.66
C GLU A 22 -0.18 -2.77 -30.40
N SER A 23 -1.43 -2.40 -30.70
CA SER A 23 -1.98 -1.07 -30.44
C SER A 23 -2.42 -0.85 -28.99
N LEU A 24 -2.61 -1.93 -28.21
CA LEU A 24 -2.97 -1.83 -26.81
C LEU A 24 -1.75 -1.42 -25.98
N ARG A 25 -1.88 -0.31 -25.27
CA ARG A 25 -0.85 0.22 -24.36
C ARG A 25 -1.28 0.17 -22.90
N ASP A 26 -2.57 0.35 -22.65
CA ASP A 26 -3.14 0.36 -21.31
C ASP A 26 -4.33 -0.59 -21.28
N ILE A 27 -4.31 -1.54 -20.35
CA ILE A 27 -5.39 -2.50 -20.13
C ILE A 27 -5.82 -2.43 -18.69
N ALA A 28 -7.13 -2.38 -18.49
CA ALA A 28 -7.73 -2.51 -17.18
C ALA A 28 -8.80 -3.60 -17.21
N VAL A 29 -8.65 -4.60 -16.34
CA VAL A 29 -9.55 -5.75 -16.25
C VAL A 29 -10.39 -5.65 -14.99
N GLY A 30 -11.70 -5.78 -15.14
CA GLY A 30 -12.64 -5.83 -14.01
C GLY A 30 -13.02 -4.47 -13.43
N ILE A 31 -12.99 -3.40 -14.23
CA ILE A 31 -13.56 -2.11 -13.84
C ILE A 31 -15.10 -2.20 -13.86
N GLU A 32 -15.72 -1.81 -12.75
CA GLU A 32 -17.17 -1.74 -12.63
C GLU A 32 -17.74 -0.53 -13.37
N THR A 33 -18.74 -0.77 -14.23
CA THR A 33 -19.37 0.28 -15.06
C THR A 33 -20.74 0.72 -14.57
N ASP A 34 -21.41 -0.07 -13.73
CA ASP A 34 -22.77 0.15 -13.27
C ASP A 34 -22.88 0.20 -11.74
N GLN A 35 -23.82 0.99 -11.21
CA GLN A 35 -24.11 1.07 -9.77
C GLN A 35 -25.10 -0.01 -9.31
N SER A 36 -25.61 -0.82 -10.24
CA SER A 36 -26.73 -1.73 -10.02
C SER A 36 -26.26 -3.16 -9.83
N SER A 37 -26.57 -3.70 -8.65
CA SER A 37 -26.48 -5.10 -8.24
C SER A 37 -25.10 -5.63 -7.85
N TRP A 38 -24.78 -5.34 -6.59
CA TRP A 38 -24.15 -6.34 -5.72
C TRP A 38 -25.02 -7.61 -5.76
N LYS A 39 -24.61 -8.58 -6.56
CA LYS A 39 -24.75 -9.98 -6.17
C LYS A 39 -23.41 -10.35 -5.58
N ASP A 40 -23.41 -10.94 -4.38
CA ASP A 40 -22.30 -11.27 -3.47
C ASP A 40 -21.15 -12.13 -4.04
N ILE A 41 -20.90 -12.11 -5.35
CA ILE A 41 -19.87 -12.91 -6.00
C ILE A 41 -19.20 -12.02 -7.04
N SER A 42 -18.18 -11.28 -6.63
CA SER A 42 -17.20 -10.79 -7.59
C SER A 42 -16.64 -12.03 -8.32
N PRO A 43 -16.64 -12.06 -9.67
CA PRO A 43 -16.15 -13.23 -10.39
C PRO A 43 -14.65 -13.34 -10.12
N ARG A 44 -14.26 -14.29 -9.26
CA ARG A 44 -12.85 -14.61 -9.03
C ARG A 44 -12.17 -14.82 -10.39
N ARG A 45 -11.15 -14.01 -10.70
CA ARG A 45 -10.47 -14.07 -12.00
C ARG A 45 -9.23 -14.95 -11.88
N ASP A 46 -9.07 -15.77 -12.91
CA ASP A 46 -8.06 -16.81 -12.97
C ASP A 46 -6.65 -16.20 -13.11
N ALA A 47 -5.72 -16.63 -12.27
CA ALA A 47 -4.31 -16.29 -12.32
C ALA A 47 -3.66 -16.53 -13.70
N ARG A 48 -4.13 -17.53 -14.44
CA ARG A 48 -3.72 -17.78 -15.83
C ARG A 48 -4.12 -16.64 -16.75
N ASP A 49 -5.36 -16.14 -16.64
CA ASP A 49 -5.83 -15.03 -17.47
C ASP A 49 -4.98 -13.77 -17.21
N PHE A 50 -4.52 -13.55 -15.97
CA PHE A 50 -3.57 -12.49 -15.63
C PHE A 50 -2.19 -12.70 -16.26
N ALA A 51 -1.57 -13.86 -16.09
CA ALA A 51 -0.26 -14.18 -16.65
C ALA A 51 -0.21 -14.02 -18.18
N ALA A 52 -1.30 -14.37 -18.87
CA ALA A 52 -1.40 -14.23 -20.32
C ALA A 52 -1.29 -12.79 -20.83
N LEU A 53 -1.71 -11.80 -20.05
CA LEU A 53 -1.72 -10.40 -20.49
C LEU A 53 -0.30 -9.84 -20.67
N PHE A 54 0.69 -10.41 -19.98
CA PHE A 54 2.07 -9.99 -20.11
C PHE A 54 2.72 -10.35 -21.46
N TYR A 55 2.10 -11.25 -22.24
CA TYR A 55 2.49 -11.58 -23.62
C TYR A 55 1.93 -10.62 -24.66
N ILE A 56 1.08 -9.66 -24.26
CA ILE A 56 0.63 -8.61 -25.18
C ILE A 56 1.83 -7.72 -25.48
N PRO A 57 2.29 -7.66 -26.75
CA PRO A 57 3.40 -6.81 -27.09
C PRO A 57 3.01 -5.36 -26.81
N ASN A 58 3.98 -4.53 -26.45
CA ASN A 58 3.79 -3.08 -26.34
C ASN A 58 2.90 -2.59 -25.17
N LEU A 59 2.35 -3.48 -24.35
CA LEU A 59 1.60 -3.14 -23.14
C LEU A 59 2.50 -2.40 -22.14
N GLU A 60 2.08 -1.20 -21.72
CA GLU A 60 2.80 -0.32 -20.80
C GLU A 60 2.17 -0.32 -19.41
N SER A 61 0.83 -0.27 -19.33
CA SER A 61 0.08 -0.27 -18.07
C SER A 61 -0.92 -1.41 -18.00
N LEU A 62 -0.93 -2.12 -16.86
CA LEU A 62 -1.88 -3.20 -16.57
C LEU A 62 -2.53 -2.99 -15.20
N TYR A 63 -3.85 -2.80 -15.19
CA TYR A 63 -4.69 -2.93 -14.01
C TYR A 63 -5.46 -4.25 -14.06
N PHE A 64 -5.51 -4.99 -12.96
CA PHE A 64 -6.24 -6.24 -12.87
C PHE A 64 -6.92 -6.39 -11.52
N ASN A 65 -8.25 -6.55 -11.52
CA ASN A 65 -9.07 -6.69 -10.32
C ASN A 65 -9.51 -8.13 -10.05
N ASP A 66 -9.69 -8.47 -8.77
CA ASP A 66 -10.12 -9.77 -8.24
C ASP A 66 -9.24 -10.93 -8.73
N LEU A 67 -7.93 -10.77 -8.60
CA LEU A 67 -6.96 -11.82 -8.94
C LEU A 67 -6.93 -12.87 -7.83
N HIS A 68 -7.39 -14.08 -8.12
CA HIS A 68 -7.36 -15.18 -7.16
C HIS A 68 -6.53 -16.33 -7.69
N TYR A 69 -5.71 -16.89 -6.82
CA TYR A 69 -5.18 -18.23 -7.01
C TYR A 69 -6.34 -19.23 -6.93
N ILE A 70 -6.45 -20.12 -7.91
CA ILE A 70 -7.39 -21.24 -7.87
C ILE A 70 -6.51 -22.47 -7.69
N GLU A 71 -6.47 -23.00 -6.48
CA GLU A 71 -5.98 -24.36 -6.26
C GLU A 71 -6.97 -25.29 -6.98
N ASP A 72 -6.59 -25.80 -8.16
CA ASP A 72 -7.41 -26.75 -8.88
C ASP A 72 -7.60 -27.98 -7.95
N GLY A 73 -8.80 -28.09 -7.39
CA GLY A 73 -9.11 -29.04 -6.33
C GLY A 73 -8.87 -30.50 -6.73
N ASN A 74 -8.42 -31.28 -5.74
CA ASN A 74 -8.04 -32.69 -5.78
C ASN A 74 -6.74 -33.01 -6.54
N GLU A 75 -5.65 -33.18 -5.80
CA GLU A 75 -4.98 -34.47 -5.54
C GLU A 75 -3.64 -34.21 -4.84
N ASP A 76 -3.16 -35.22 -4.10
CA ASP A 76 -1.90 -35.30 -3.35
C ASP A 76 -0.61 -34.97 -4.15
N TYR A 77 -0.50 -33.79 -4.77
CA TYR A 77 0.70 -33.34 -5.46
C TYR A 77 1.55 -32.48 -4.53
N GLN A 78 2.34 -33.19 -3.74
CA GLN A 78 3.59 -32.67 -3.18
C GLN A 78 4.45 -32.03 -4.28
N HIS A 79 4.81 -30.76 -4.08
CA HIS A 79 6.07 -30.16 -4.52
C HIS A 79 6.48 -30.28 -6.00
N PHE A 80 5.60 -29.96 -6.95
CA PHE A 80 6.03 -29.69 -8.33
C PHE A 80 5.82 -28.22 -8.69
N ASP A 81 6.90 -27.59 -9.18
CA ASP A 81 7.07 -26.19 -9.58
C ASP A 81 5.76 -25.50 -10.04
N VAL A 82 5.17 -24.73 -9.14
CA VAL A 82 3.92 -24.00 -9.39
C VAL A 82 4.14 -22.84 -10.38
N VAL A 83 5.38 -22.32 -10.53
CA VAL A 83 5.68 -21.30 -11.55
C VAL A 83 5.59 -21.86 -12.98
N ASP A 84 5.89 -23.14 -13.19
CA ASP A 84 5.80 -23.78 -14.51
C ASP A 84 4.34 -23.90 -14.98
N GLN A 85 3.35 -23.76 -14.09
CA GLN A 85 1.93 -23.82 -14.48
C GLN A 85 1.38 -22.53 -15.09
N TYR A 86 2.02 -21.38 -14.85
CA TYR A 86 1.50 -20.07 -15.25
C TYR A 86 2.20 -19.47 -16.47
N ASP A 87 3.35 -20.03 -16.88
CA ASP A 87 4.13 -19.60 -18.05
C ASP A 87 4.35 -18.08 -18.09
N PHE A 88 4.80 -17.44 -16.99
CA PHE A 88 5.06 -16.01 -17.03
C PHE A 88 6.19 -15.67 -18.03
N PRO A 89 6.05 -14.62 -18.85
CA PRO A 89 7.07 -14.19 -19.82
C PRO A 89 8.21 -13.45 -19.11
N ARG A 90 9.01 -14.18 -18.33
CA ARG A 90 10.05 -13.61 -17.46
C ARG A 90 11.03 -12.75 -18.25
N GLY A 91 11.06 -11.47 -17.92
CA GLY A 91 11.97 -10.45 -18.45
C GLY A 91 11.65 -9.97 -19.87
N THR A 92 10.58 -10.47 -20.50
CA THR A 92 10.25 -10.11 -21.89
C THR A 92 9.04 -9.18 -22.02
N SER A 93 8.22 -9.05 -20.97
CA SER A 93 7.08 -8.14 -20.99
C SER A 93 7.52 -6.67 -21.08
N SER A 94 6.71 -5.85 -21.74
CA SER A 94 6.93 -4.40 -21.86
C SER A 94 6.30 -3.58 -20.73
N VAL A 95 5.54 -4.23 -19.84
CA VAL A 95 4.79 -3.54 -18.77
C VAL A 95 5.74 -2.75 -17.88
N LYS A 96 5.34 -1.51 -17.57
CA LYS A 96 6.03 -0.59 -16.66
C LYS A 96 5.19 -0.25 -15.42
N HIS A 97 3.87 -0.24 -15.57
CA HIS A 97 2.95 0.11 -14.49
C HIS A 97 1.99 -1.05 -14.24
N LEU A 98 2.09 -1.65 -13.07
CA LEU A 98 1.28 -2.78 -12.66
C LEU A 98 0.43 -2.40 -11.45
N PHE A 99 -0.88 -2.58 -11.55
CA PHE A 99 -1.83 -2.40 -10.46
C PHE A 99 -2.62 -3.69 -10.27
N ILE A 100 -2.40 -4.36 -9.15
CA ILE A 100 -3.10 -5.58 -8.75
C ILE A 100 -4.13 -5.21 -7.68
N ASP A 101 -5.41 -5.39 -7.99
CA ASP A 101 -6.52 -5.03 -7.14
C ASP A 101 -7.30 -6.26 -6.63
N SER A 102 -7.72 -6.20 -5.37
CA SER A 102 -8.51 -7.21 -4.67
C SER A 102 -7.94 -8.62 -4.83
N ALA A 103 -6.60 -8.73 -4.80
CA ALA A 103 -5.92 -10.00 -4.91
C ALA A 103 -6.01 -10.81 -3.62
N SER A 104 -6.02 -12.14 -3.73
CA SER A 104 -5.86 -13.02 -2.57
C SER A 104 -5.12 -14.32 -2.89
N GLU A 105 -4.55 -14.92 -1.84
CA GLU A 105 -4.00 -16.29 -1.83
C GLU A 105 -2.79 -16.51 -2.77
N PHE A 106 -1.83 -15.58 -2.83
CA PHE A 106 -0.65 -15.77 -3.68
C PHE A 106 0.38 -16.69 -3.02
N SER A 107 1.00 -17.56 -3.81
CA SER A 107 2.18 -18.30 -3.36
C SER A 107 3.46 -17.47 -3.56
N PRO A 108 4.53 -17.73 -2.78
CA PRO A 108 5.87 -17.15 -2.99
C PRO A 108 6.35 -17.22 -4.45
N GLU A 109 6.14 -18.35 -5.10
CA GLU A 109 6.49 -18.63 -6.49
C GLU A 109 5.73 -17.72 -7.46
N TYR A 110 4.45 -17.48 -7.17
CA TYR A 110 3.62 -16.61 -8.00
C TYR A 110 4.08 -15.15 -7.88
N TYR A 111 4.39 -14.67 -6.67
CA TYR A 111 4.98 -13.34 -6.48
C TYR A 111 6.27 -13.16 -7.29
N GLN A 112 7.17 -14.15 -7.23
CA GLN A 112 8.40 -14.11 -8.01
C GLN A 112 8.12 -14.08 -9.52
N GLY A 113 7.19 -14.91 -10.00
CA GLY A 113 6.77 -14.93 -11.39
C GLY A 113 6.27 -13.57 -11.87
N VAL A 114 5.45 -12.89 -11.05
CA VAL A 114 4.95 -11.53 -11.32
C VAL A 114 6.05 -10.48 -11.29
N ALA A 115 6.95 -10.52 -10.31
CA ALA A 115 8.08 -9.58 -10.23
C ALA A 115 9.05 -9.74 -11.42
N ASP A 116 9.18 -10.95 -11.95
CA ASP A 116 10.11 -11.28 -13.02
C ASP A 116 9.57 -10.98 -14.42
N VAL A 117 8.27 -10.72 -14.62
CA VAL A 117 7.67 -10.54 -15.96
C VAL A 117 8.32 -9.45 -16.79
N SER A 118 8.78 -8.38 -16.14
CA SER A 118 9.36 -7.21 -16.78
C SER A 118 10.55 -6.73 -15.96
N LYS A 119 11.62 -6.33 -16.66
CA LYS A 119 12.79 -5.63 -16.10
C LYS A 119 12.67 -4.10 -16.25
N LYS A 120 11.46 -3.63 -16.53
CA LYS A 120 11.12 -2.23 -16.81
C LYS A 120 10.01 -1.74 -15.89
N LEU A 121 9.68 -2.47 -14.82
CA LEU A 121 8.65 -2.01 -13.88
C LEU A 121 9.13 -0.72 -13.23
N GLU A 122 8.34 0.33 -13.39
CA GLU A 122 8.53 1.66 -12.80
C GLU A 122 7.53 1.90 -11.66
N SER A 123 6.35 1.27 -11.71
CA SER A 123 5.34 1.37 -10.65
C SER A 123 4.66 0.04 -10.42
N VAL A 124 4.59 -0.39 -9.17
CA VAL A 124 3.79 -1.54 -8.72
C VAL A 124 2.86 -1.08 -7.61
N VAL A 125 1.58 -1.42 -7.74
CA VAL A 125 0.54 -1.18 -6.74
C VAL A 125 -0.12 -2.50 -6.39
N LEU A 126 -0.19 -2.78 -5.10
CA LEU A 126 -0.92 -3.91 -4.55
C LEU A 126 -2.05 -3.37 -3.67
N ARG A 127 -3.28 -3.82 -3.90
CA ARG A 127 -4.45 -3.44 -3.12
C ARG A 127 -5.25 -4.68 -2.76
N VAL A 128 -5.58 -4.85 -1.48
CA VAL A 128 -6.62 -5.80 -1.04
C VAL A 128 -7.96 -5.08 -0.94
N ALA A 129 -9.06 -5.82 -1.06
CA ALA A 129 -10.41 -5.22 -1.07
C ALA A 129 -10.78 -4.59 0.28
N SER A 130 -10.31 -5.19 1.38
CA SER A 130 -10.58 -4.75 2.74
C SER A 130 -9.41 -5.06 3.66
N GLU A 131 -9.12 -4.17 4.59
CA GLU A 131 -8.12 -4.41 5.65
C GLU A 131 -8.61 -5.40 6.73
N GLN A 132 -9.90 -5.72 6.76
CA GLN A 132 -10.50 -6.58 7.80
C GLN A 132 -10.27 -8.07 7.54
N ARG A 133 -9.74 -8.43 6.38
CA ARG A 133 -9.43 -9.81 6.00
C ARG A 133 -7.97 -9.86 5.58
N GLN A 134 -7.25 -10.80 6.17
CA GLN A 134 -5.92 -11.16 5.70
C GLN A 134 -6.10 -11.92 4.39
N ASP A 135 -5.95 -11.20 3.29
CA ASP A 135 -6.18 -11.71 1.93
C ASP A 135 -4.85 -12.12 1.27
N LEU A 136 -3.72 -11.52 1.67
CA LEU A 136 -2.39 -11.80 1.12
C LEU A 136 -1.36 -12.04 2.22
N ASP A 137 -0.65 -13.15 2.10
CA ASP A 137 0.49 -13.54 2.93
C ASP A 137 1.80 -13.41 2.13
N ASP A 138 2.93 -13.50 2.84
CA ASP A 138 4.29 -13.48 2.30
C ASP A 138 4.58 -12.28 1.34
N VAL A 139 4.01 -11.12 1.65
CA VAL A 139 4.18 -9.90 0.83
C VAL A 139 5.64 -9.42 0.80
N ASP A 140 6.42 -9.73 1.84
CA ASP A 140 7.87 -9.50 1.89
C ASP A 140 8.61 -10.24 0.76
N VAL A 141 8.18 -11.47 0.43
CA VAL A 141 8.75 -12.22 -0.70
C VAL A 141 8.51 -11.49 -2.02
N PHE A 142 7.35 -10.84 -2.18
CA PHE A 142 7.08 -10.04 -3.37
C PHE A 142 7.98 -8.83 -3.47
N VAL A 143 8.16 -8.10 -2.36
CA VAL A 143 9.03 -6.91 -2.31
C VAL A 143 10.48 -7.29 -2.56
N GLY A 144 10.99 -8.35 -1.93
CA GLY A 144 12.34 -8.87 -2.19
C GLY A 144 12.52 -9.37 -3.64
N SER A 145 11.50 -9.98 -4.23
CA SER A 145 11.54 -10.36 -5.65
C SER A 145 11.59 -9.13 -6.56
N LEU A 146 10.84 -8.08 -6.23
CA LEU A 146 10.85 -6.81 -6.96
C LEU A 146 12.20 -6.08 -6.80
N SER A 147 12.81 -6.11 -5.62
CA SER A 147 14.12 -5.48 -5.40
C SER A 147 15.19 -6.16 -6.26
N PHE A 148 15.20 -7.49 -6.29
CA PHE A 148 16.11 -8.27 -7.12
C PHE A 148 15.89 -8.02 -8.62
N SER A 149 14.64 -8.04 -9.08
CA SER A 149 14.33 -7.99 -10.51
C SER A 149 14.22 -6.59 -11.10
N ASN A 150 13.80 -5.61 -10.30
CA ASN A 150 13.46 -4.26 -10.71
C ASN A 150 14.05 -3.18 -9.79
N GLY A 151 15.00 -3.49 -8.90
CA GLY A 151 15.61 -2.52 -7.98
C GLY A 151 16.17 -1.27 -8.65
N LYS A 152 16.61 -1.38 -9.91
CA LYS A 152 17.14 -0.25 -10.70
C LYS A 152 16.09 0.53 -11.48
N THR A 153 14.87 0.05 -11.61
CA THR A 153 13.83 0.69 -12.44
C THR A 153 12.62 1.12 -11.64
N LEU A 154 12.30 0.42 -10.55
CA LEU A 154 11.11 0.68 -9.77
C LEU A 154 11.22 2.03 -9.07
N GLN A 155 10.21 2.88 -9.27
CA GLN A 155 10.11 4.21 -8.68
C GLN A 155 8.96 4.30 -7.67
N LYS A 156 7.95 3.44 -7.79
CA LYS A 156 6.78 3.43 -6.92
C LYS A 156 6.42 2.01 -6.48
N LEU A 157 6.30 1.81 -5.17
CA LEU A 157 5.81 0.58 -4.55
C LEU A 157 4.70 0.94 -3.56
N ILE A 158 3.45 0.90 -4.02
CA ILE A 158 2.31 1.34 -3.21
C ILE A 158 1.50 0.13 -2.75
N ILE A 159 1.25 0.09 -1.45
CA ILE A 159 0.34 -0.88 -0.85
C ILE A 159 -0.88 -0.12 -0.33
N TYR A 160 -2.06 -0.47 -0.82
CA TYR A 160 -3.35 0.04 -0.36
C TYR A 160 -4.11 -1.01 0.44
N ASN A 161 -4.90 -0.55 1.40
CA ASN A 161 -5.50 -1.37 2.45
C ASN A 161 -4.47 -2.34 3.07
N PRO A 162 -3.28 -1.85 3.44
CA PRO A 162 -2.15 -2.70 3.85
C PRO A 162 -2.41 -3.53 5.11
N GLY A 163 -3.47 -3.21 5.88
CA GLY A 163 -3.96 -4.01 7.00
C GLY A 163 -4.38 -5.43 6.64
N GLY A 164 -4.81 -5.69 5.39
CA GLY A 164 -5.19 -7.04 4.94
C GLY A 164 -4.04 -7.85 4.34
N MET A 165 -2.80 -7.39 4.53
CA MET A 165 -1.59 -8.00 4.00
C MET A 165 -0.59 -8.29 5.11
N HIS A 166 0.15 -9.40 4.96
CA HIS A 166 1.12 -9.86 5.93
C HIS A 166 2.41 -10.36 5.25
N GLY A 167 3.55 -10.16 5.91
CA GLY A 167 4.84 -10.73 5.52
C GLY A 167 5.37 -11.73 6.56
N TYR A 168 6.47 -12.41 6.25
CA TYR A 168 7.09 -13.37 7.17
C TYR A 168 7.80 -12.66 8.34
N GLN A 169 7.16 -12.71 9.51
CA GLN A 169 7.61 -12.08 10.77
C GLN A 169 7.65 -10.54 10.72
N CYS A 170 7.00 -9.94 9.73
CA CYS A 170 6.81 -8.50 9.62
C CYS A 170 5.35 -8.21 9.25
N ARG A 171 4.96 -6.94 9.23
CA ARG A 171 3.60 -6.54 8.85
C ARG A 171 3.42 -6.55 7.35
N ASN A 172 4.25 -5.89 6.56
CA ASN A 172 4.16 -6.00 5.10
C ASN A 172 5.48 -6.47 4.50
N TYR A 173 6.59 -5.83 4.88
CA TYR A 173 7.93 -6.18 4.44
C TYR A 173 8.97 -5.53 5.37
N ARG A 174 10.22 -6.00 5.33
CA ARG A 174 11.28 -5.46 6.18
C ARG A 174 11.91 -4.23 5.55
N LEU A 175 12.48 -3.35 6.36
CA LEU A 175 13.18 -2.18 5.84
C LEU A 175 14.37 -2.57 4.95
N ASP A 176 15.11 -3.61 5.32
CA ASP A 176 16.24 -4.15 4.55
C ASP A 176 15.83 -4.63 3.14
N ASP A 177 14.56 -4.97 2.92
CA ASP A 177 14.06 -5.33 1.58
C ASP A 177 14.09 -4.12 0.62
N LEU A 178 14.26 -2.91 1.16
CA LEU A 178 14.34 -1.68 0.40
C LEU A 178 15.75 -1.31 -0.10
N ASP A 179 16.80 -1.90 0.47
CA ASP A 179 18.21 -1.52 0.24
C ASP A 179 18.62 -1.56 -1.24
N ASP A 180 18.09 -2.54 -1.97
CA ASP A 180 18.44 -2.79 -3.38
C ASP A 180 17.69 -1.86 -4.36
N PHE A 181 16.73 -1.05 -3.88
CA PHE A 181 16.03 -0.09 -4.73
C PHE A 181 16.82 1.21 -4.90
N GLY A 182 17.55 1.33 -6.02
CA GLY A 182 18.32 2.55 -6.31
C GLY A 182 17.48 3.75 -6.79
N ASN A 183 16.22 3.55 -7.19
CA ASN A 183 15.37 4.59 -7.80
C ASN A 183 13.97 4.72 -7.17
N LEU A 184 13.69 4.01 -6.07
CA LEU A 184 12.39 4.05 -5.42
C LEU A 184 12.18 5.42 -4.76
N LYS A 185 11.12 6.11 -5.19
CA LYS A 185 10.80 7.49 -4.79
C LYS A 185 9.59 7.56 -3.87
N LEU A 186 8.62 6.67 -4.07
CA LEU A 186 7.35 6.69 -3.38
C LEU A 186 6.94 5.28 -2.94
N PHE A 187 6.72 5.08 -1.65
CA PHE A 187 6.32 3.79 -1.11
C PHE A 187 5.46 3.88 0.17
N THR A 188 4.80 2.77 0.51
CA THR A 188 3.96 2.60 1.71
C THR A 188 4.70 1.83 2.79
N LEU A 189 4.74 2.32 4.02
CA LEU A 189 5.46 1.69 5.13
C LEU A 189 4.54 1.50 6.35
N ALA A 190 4.59 0.33 7.00
CA ALA A 190 3.85 0.11 8.24
C ALA A 190 4.65 0.66 9.44
N VAL A 191 3.96 1.24 10.43
CA VAL A 191 4.58 1.64 11.70
C VAL A 191 5.26 0.45 12.37
N SER A 192 4.60 -0.69 12.42
CA SER A 192 5.17 -1.92 12.99
C SER A 192 6.41 -2.42 12.24
N ASP A 193 6.57 -2.14 10.95
CA ASP A 193 7.77 -2.52 10.20
C ASP A 193 8.95 -1.60 10.51
N ILE A 194 8.68 -0.33 10.84
CA ILE A 194 9.69 0.61 11.39
C ILE A 194 10.14 0.12 12.78
N GLU A 195 9.19 -0.27 13.61
CA GLU A 195 9.43 -0.62 15.02
C GLU A 195 9.88 -2.07 15.22
N LEU A 196 9.66 -2.98 14.26
CA LEU A 196 10.11 -4.37 14.32
C LEU A 196 11.63 -4.47 14.61
N GLU A 197 12.39 -3.54 14.04
CA GLU A 197 13.84 -3.50 14.23
C GLU A 197 14.24 -2.99 15.61
N GLU A 198 13.38 -2.22 16.28
CA GLU A 198 13.51 -1.88 17.71
C GLU A 198 13.57 -3.15 18.56
N PHE A 199 12.73 -4.14 18.22
CA PHE A 199 12.68 -5.45 18.89
C PHE A 199 13.88 -6.34 18.53
N HIS A 200 14.41 -6.27 17.31
CA HIS A 200 15.60 -7.05 16.91
C HIS A 200 16.92 -6.47 17.45
N LEU A 201 16.99 -5.15 17.64
CA LEU A 201 18.13 -4.45 18.25
C LEU A 201 18.15 -4.53 19.79
N MET A 202 17.26 -5.32 20.42
CA MET A 202 17.10 -5.48 21.88
C MET A 202 18.34 -6.04 22.60
N HIS A 203 19.34 -5.18 22.77
CA HIS A 203 20.28 -5.23 23.90
C HIS A 203 20.38 -3.89 24.66
N SER A 204 19.70 -2.81 24.24
CA SER A 204 19.89 -1.50 24.88
C SER A 204 18.83 -0.44 24.53
N SER A 205 17.56 -0.63 24.93
CA SER A 205 16.51 0.42 24.97
C SER A 205 16.68 1.55 23.93
N PRO A 206 16.50 1.25 22.64
CA PRO A 206 16.81 2.19 21.56
C PRO A 206 16.05 3.50 21.74
N ASN A 207 16.74 4.61 21.48
CA ASN A 207 16.12 5.93 21.46
C ASN A 207 15.70 6.33 20.03
N ALA A 208 14.94 7.41 19.93
CA ALA A 208 14.41 7.90 18.65
C ALA A 208 15.49 8.23 17.63
N GLU A 209 16.64 8.73 18.07
CA GLU A 209 17.75 9.09 17.18
C GLU A 209 18.41 7.85 16.57
N GLN A 210 18.61 6.80 17.36
CA GLN A 210 19.16 5.53 16.88
C GLN A 210 18.22 4.83 15.91
N LEU A 211 16.91 4.82 16.21
CA LEU A 211 15.93 4.25 15.30
C LEU A 211 15.86 5.06 13.99
N ALA A 212 15.95 6.39 14.08
CA ALA A 212 15.96 7.25 12.90
C ALA A 212 17.19 7.04 12.01
N GLU A 213 18.37 6.84 12.61
CA GLU A 213 19.61 6.48 11.89
C GLU A 213 19.42 5.17 11.12
N TYR A 214 18.95 4.12 11.80
CA TYR A 214 18.68 2.82 11.16
C TYR A 214 17.68 2.93 10.01
N VAL A 215 16.54 3.56 10.27
CA VAL A 215 15.50 3.78 9.25
C VAL A 215 16.10 4.53 8.08
N SER A 216 16.87 5.61 8.32
CA SER A 216 17.49 6.37 7.25
C SER A 216 18.48 5.57 6.40
N ASP A 217 19.21 4.64 7.01
CA ASP A 217 20.19 3.78 6.32
C ASP A 217 19.52 2.74 5.42
N SER A 218 18.32 2.30 5.78
CA SER A 218 17.55 1.29 5.02
C SER A 218 16.72 1.91 3.88
N LEU A 219 16.42 3.21 3.96
CA LEU A 219 15.60 3.88 2.97
C LEU A 219 16.42 4.30 1.72
N PRO A 220 15.90 4.09 0.51
CA PRO A 220 16.55 4.53 -0.72
C PRO A 220 16.88 6.03 -0.72
N ALA A 221 18.10 6.40 -1.14
CA ALA A 221 18.49 7.81 -1.26
C ALA A 221 17.60 8.62 -2.24
N SER A 222 16.91 7.94 -3.17
CA SER A 222 15.94 8.53 -4.09
C SER A 222 14.59 8.84 -3.47
N THR A 223 14.37 8.55 -2.18
CA THR A 223 13.08 8.72 -1.52
C THR A 223 12.59 10.16 -1.57
N GLU A 224 11.39 10.35 -2.11
CA GLU A 224 10.71 11.64 -2.25
C GLU A 224 9.43 11.71 -1.40
N ALA A 225 8.72 10.59 -1.25
CA ALA A 225 7.45 10.51 -0.54
C ALA A 225 7.28 9.19 0.20
N ILE A 226 6.79 9.24 1.44
CA ILE A 226 6.51 8.06 2.26
C ILE A 226 5.08 8.13 2.75
N TYR A 227 4.29 7.07 2.53
CA TYR A 227 2.99 6.90 3.18
C TYR A 227 3.13 5.93 4.34
N VAL A 228 2.97 6.43 5.58
CA VAL A 228 3.08 5.61 6.78
C VAL A 228 1.68 5.27 7.29
N TRP A 229 1.48 4.01 7.64
CA TRP A 229 0.18 3.50 8.08
C TRP A 229 0.33 2.59 9.30
N GLY A 230 -0.78 2.34 9.99
CA GLY A 230 -0.82 1.35 11.07
C GLY A 230 -0.60 1.96 12.46
N ARG A 231 -0.25 1.08 13.40
CA ARG A 231 -0.14 1.36 14.84
C ARG A 231 1.21 0.84 15.36
N SER A 232 1.65 1.40 16.49
CA SER A 232 2.90 1.05 17.18
C SER A 232 2.78 -0.22 18.05
N ASP A 233 1.56 -0.73 18.27
CA ASP A 233 1.28 -1.78 19.24
C ASP A 233 1.28 -3.22 18.68
N GLY A 234 1.61 -3.41 17.39
CA GLY A 234 1.40 -4.67 16.67
C GLY A 234 2.19 -5.91 17.17
N HIS A 235 3.13 -5.76 18.11
CA HIS A 235 3.97 -6.86 18.60
C HIS A 235 3.98 -7.02 20.13
N ALA A 236 3.21 -6.22 20.88
CA ALA A 236 3.13 -6.34 22.33
C ALA A 236 2.07 -7.35 22.79
N ASP A 237 2.21 -8.63 22.39
CA ASP A 237 1.40 -9.71 22.98
C ASP A 237 1.92 -10.12 24.38
N ASP A 238 3.04 -9.52 24.82
CA ASP A 238 3.57 -9.66 26.17
C ASP A 238 3.41 -8.37 26.96
N SER A 239 2.68 -8.49 28.07
CA SER A 239 2.47 -7.58 29.21
C SER A 239 3.74 -7.00 29.89
N LYS A 240 4.84 -6.84 29.15
CA LYS A 240 6.11 -6.23 29.58
C LYS A 240 6.52 -5.03 28.72
N SER A 241 5.71 -4.61 27.74
CA SER A 241 6.01 -3.47 26.85
C SER A 241 5.83 -2.09 27.49
N ASP A 242 5.83 -1.99 28.83
CA ASP A 242 5.70 -0.73 29.58
C ASP A 242 6.87 0.26 29.35
N ASP A 243 7.91 -0.14 28.60
CA ASP A 243 9.15 0.61 28.41
C ASP A 243 9.29 1.35 27.06
N ILE A 244 8.40 1.14 26.07
CA ILE A 244 8.46 1.91 24.80
C ILE A 244 7.76 3.25 25.01
N PRO A 245 8.47 4.40 24.85
CA PRO A 245 7.85 5.71 24.97
C PRO A 245 6.72 5.86 23.95
N SER A 246 5.54 6.30 24.40
CA SER A 246 4.36 6.51 23.53
C SER A 246 4.58 7.50 22.38
N ASP A 247 5.69 8.25 22.40
CA ASP A 247 6.07 9.24 21.40
C ASP A 247 7.32 8.82 20.59
N ILE A 248 7.76 7.55 20.67
CA ILE A 248 8.95 7.06 19.97
C ILE A 248 8.82 7.24 18.45
N LEU A 249 7.66 6.91 17.87
CA LEU A 249 7.40 7.07 16.45
C LEU A 249 7.48 8.54 16.01
N ASP A 250 6.80 9.44 16.72
CA ASP A 250 6.81 10.88 16.39
C ASP A 250 8.22 11.46 16.52
N SER A 251 8.98 11.04 17.53
CA SER A 251 10.35 11.47 17.74
C SER A 251 11.30 10.92 16.68
N THR A 252 11.10 9.67 16.25
CA THR A 252 11.89 9.00 15.21
C THR A 252 11.67 9.67 13.87
N LEU A 253 10.41 9.87 13.47
CA LEU A 253 10.06 10.56 12.23
C LEU A 253 10.55 12.01 12.23
N ALA A 254 10.42 12.73 13.35
CA ALA A 254 10.99 14.07 13.49
C ALA A 254 12.51 14.06 13.31
N SER A 255 13.22 13.14 13.97
CA SER A 255 14.68 13.03 13.87
C SER A 255 15.12 12.67 12.45
N LEU A 256 14.42 11.76 11.78
CA LEU A 256 14.65 11.41 10.38
C LEU A 256 14.52 12.64 9.48
N ILE A 257 13.44 13.41 9.62
CA ILE A 257 13.20 14.63 8.84
C ILE A 257 14.25 15.70 9.14
N GLU A 258 14.59 15.93 10.40
CA GLU A 258 15.56 16.96 10.80
C GLU A 258 17.00 16.63 10.42
N SER A 259 17.35 15.34 10.34
CA SER A 259 18.68 14.87 9.97
C SER A 259 19.09 15.35 8.57
N GLY A 260 18.11 15.48 7.66
CA GLY A 260 18.34 15.82 6.26
C GLY A 260 19.06 14.72 5.47
N VAL A 261 19.23 13.51 6.02
CA VAL A 261 19.88 12.37 5.33
C VAL A 261 19.15 12.02 4.04
N LEU A 262 17.81 12.07 4.06
CA LEU A 262 16.97 11.93 2.88
C LEU A 262 16.80 13.29 2.18
N GLU A 263 17.84 13.75 1.48
CA GLU A 263 17.87 15.07 0.81
C GLU A 263 16.71 15.30 -0.18
N ASN A 264 16.20 14.21 -0.77
CA ASN A 264 15.12 14.24 -1.75
C ASN A 264 13.72 14.22 -1.11
N LEU A 265 13.59 13.96 0.19
CA LEU A 265 12.30 13.85 0.86
C LEU A 265 11.51 15.15 0.71
N LYS A 266 10.26 15.03 0.26
CA LYS A 266 9.32 16.14 0.06
C LYS A 266 8.08 16.01 0.92
N VAL A 267 7.61 14.79 1.16
CA VAL A 267 6.36 14.57 1.90
C VAL A 267 6.36 13.27 2.70
N VAL A 268 5.78 13.32 3.89
CA VAL A 268 5.46 12.15 4.73
C VAL A 268 3.98 12.20 5.07
N TYR A 269 3.22 11.17 4.70
CA TYR A 269 1.80 11.06 4.99
C TYR A 269 1.56 10.21 6.23
N LEU A 270 0.97 10.81 7.27
CA LEU A 270 0.75 10.22 8.59
C LEU A 270 -0.72 10.22 9.03
N ALA A 271 -1.64 10.65 8.16
CA ALA A 271 -3.06 10.77 8.48
C ALA A 271 -3.70 9.45 8.92
N ASP A 272 -3.24 8.30 8.42
CA ASP A 272 -3.74 6.98 8.84
C ASP A 272 -3.29 6.62 10.26
N VAL A 273 -2.01 6.84 10.59
CA VAL A 273 -1.46 6.66 11.94
C VAL A 273 -2.27 7.45 12.97
N GLU A 274 -2.60 8.71 12.65
CA GLU A 274 -3.39 9.59 13.51
C GLU A 274 -4.83 9.06 13.73
N LYS A 275 -5.48 8.55 12.67
CA LYS A 275 -6.81 7.93 12.77
C LYS A 275 -6.78 6.70 13.68
N ARG A 276 -5.79 5.82 13.50
CA ARG A 276 -5.72 4.54 14.20
C ARG A 276 -5.40 4.69 15.68
N HIS A 277 -4.47 5.58 16.02
CA HIS A 277 -4.17 5.91 17.42
C HIS A 277 -5.40 6.41 18.20
N ALA A 278 -6.31 7.15 17.55
CA ALA A 278 -7.54 7.60 18.18
C ALA A 278 -8.60 6.50 18.35
N GLN A 279 -8.57 5.45 17.52
CA GLN A 279 -9.47 4.29 17.65
C GLN A 279 -9.09 3.43 18.88
N ASP A 280 -7.80 3.24 19.15
CA ASP A 280 -7.33 2.43 20.30
C ASP A 280 -7.75 3.02 21.64
N ASN A 281 -7.61 4.34 21.80
CA ASN A 281 -8.04 5.04 22.99
C ASN A 281 -9.55 4.85 23.28
N ARG A 282 -10.35 4.55 22.25
CA ARG A 282 -11.78 4.24 22.38
C ARG A 282 -12.04 2.77 22.70
N GLU A 283 -11.33 1.84 22.06
CA GLU A 283 -11.45 0.40 22.34
C GLU A 283 -11.00 0.09 23.79
N ILE A 284 -9.87 0.65 24.23
CA ILE A 284 -9.40 0.57 25.63
C ILE A 284 -10.41 1.19 26.61
N ALA A 285 -11.08 2.29 26.22
CA ALA A 285 -12.10 2.91 27.05
C ALA A 285 -13.38 2.08 27.18
N LEU A 286 -13.71 1.26 26.17
CA LEU A 286 -14.88 0.37 26.16
C LEU A 286 -14.70 -0.88 27.04
N GLU A 287 -13.45 -1.30 27.31
CA GLU A 287 -13.15 -2.41 28.23
C GLU A 287 -13.17 -2.00 29.71
N ARG A 288 -13.29 -0.70 30.02
CA ARG A 288 -13.40 -0.17 31.40
C ARG A 288 -14.88 0.08 31.77
N PRO A 289 -15.28 -0.10 33.05
CA PRO A 289 -16.68 0.04 33.46
C PRO A 289 -17.27 1.40 33.05
N ILE A 290 -18.35 1.35 32.29
CA ILE A 290 -19.03 2.47 31.64
C ILE A 290 -19.59 3.43 32.69
N ASP A 291 -18.89 4.52 32.96
CA ASP A 291 -19.45 5.71 33.62
C ASP A 291 -18.91 7.05 33.07
N VAL A 292 -18.12 7.00 31.99
CA VAL A 292 -17.61 8.20 31.29
C VAL A 292 -18.12 8.15 29.86
N GLY A 293 -18.90 9.15 29.46
CA GLY A 293 -19.48 9.21 28.12
C GLY A 293 -18.41 9.13 27.04
N LEU A 294 -18.70 8.38 25.97
CA LEU A 294 -17.92 8.21 24.72
C LEU A 294 -17.42 9.51 24.05
N LYS A 295 -17.79 10.69 24.57
CA LYS A 295 -17.35 12.00 24.07
C LYS A 295 -15.91 12.35 24.44
N ASP A 296 -15.31 11.70 25.44
CA ASP A 296 -13.99 12.08 25.99
C ASP A 296 -12.85 11.08 25.66
N ALA A 297 -13.08 10.09 24.80
CA ALA A 297 -12.14 9.00 24.55
C ALA A 297 -11.14 9.23 23.39
N GLY A 298 -11.17 10.38 22.72
CA GLY A 298 -10.14 10.78 21.76
C GLY A 298 -8.96 11.49 22.45
N PRO A 299 -7.80 11.66 21.78
CA PRO A 299 -6.68 12.39 22.35
C PRO A 299 -7.09 13.83 22.68
N LYS A 300 -6.68 14.31 23.86
CA LYS A 300 -6.95 15.69 24.31
C LYS A 300 -6.01 16.73 23.70
N GLN A 301 -5.00 16.26 22.96
CA GLN A 301 -3.99 17.06 22.30
C GLN A 301 -3.71 16.45 20.93
N LEU A 302 -3.19 17.26 20.01
CA LEU A 302 -2.73 16.76 18.73
C LEU A 302 -1.53 15.84 18.93
N ILE A 303 -1.47 14.76 18.14
CA ILE A 303 -0.31 13.87 18.09
C ILE A 303 0.56 14.27 16.90
N LEU A 304 1.73 13.62 16.75
CA LEU A 304 2.66 13.83 15.63
C LEU A 304 3.21 15.27 15.52
N GLN A 305 3.20 16.00 16.64
CA GLN A 305 3.55 17.42 16.67
C GLN A 305 5.05 17.65 16.45
N LYS A 306 5.91 16.71 16.89
CA LYS A 306 7.35 16.80 16.66
C LYS A 306 7.64 16.68 15.17
N SER A 307 7.02 15.71 14.50
CA SER A 307 7.15 15.50 13.06
C SER A 307 6.66 16.71 12.27
N VAL A 308 5.49 17.26 12.61
CA VAL A 308 4.98 18.48 11.96
C VAL A 308 5.93 19.66 12.14
N ALA A 309 6.46 19.87 13.35
CA ALA A 309 7.42 20.94 13.61
C ALA A 309 8.74 20.75 12.83
N ALA A 310 9.24 19.51 12.75
CA ALA A 310 10.41 19.15 11.94
C ALA A 310 10.18 19.47 10.46
N GLY A 311 9.03 19.05 9.90
CA GLY A 311 8.67 19.33 8.51
C GLY A 311 8.58 20.82 8.20
N LEU A 312 7.96 21.62 9.08
CA LEU A 312 7.91 23.08 8.94
C LEU A 312 9.30 23.73 8.95
N LYS A 313 10.23 23.18 9.72
CA LYS A 313 11.61 23.69 9.83
C LYS A 313 12.46 23.34 8.60
N THR A 314 12.25 22.16 8.01
CA THR A 314 13.06 21.67 6.88
C THR A 314 12.42 21.89 5.50
N GLY A 315 11.13 22.23 5.45
CA GLY A 315 10.36 22.36 4.22
C GLY A 315 9.78 21.04 3.69
N VAL A 316 9.84 19.97 4.48
CA VAL A 316 9.16 18.69 4.18
C VAL A 316 7.70 18.78 4.61
N HIS A 317 6.78 18.42 3.71
CA HIS A 317 5.36 18.37 4.04
C HIS A 317 5.06 17.17 4.94
N VAL A 318 4.49 17.40 6.12
CA VAL A 318 4.04 16.33 7.02
C VAL A 318 2.52 16.32 7.07
N CYS A 319 1.94 15.37 6.35
CA CYS A 319 0.52 15.34 6.06
C CYS A 319 -0.24 14.52 7.11
N THR A 320 -0.87 15.20 8.05
CA THR A 320 -1.78 14.63 9.04
C THR A 320 -3.24 14.93 8.63
N LEU A 321 -4.23 14.51 9.41
CA LEU A 321 -5.63 14.88 9.19
C LEU A 321 -5.87 16.38 9.34
N MET A 322 -5.07 17.01 10.21
CA MET A 322 -5.15 18.42 10.56
C MET A 322 -4.21 19.30 9.73
N ASN A 323 -3.15 18.71 9.17
CA ASN A 323 -2.23 19.37 8.25
C ASN A 323 -2.24 18.64 6.90
N ARG A 324 -3.03 19.12 5.95
CA ARG A 324 -3.33 18.37 4.71
C ARG A 324 -2.61 18.88 3.46
N ASP A 325 -1.89 20.00 3.56
CA ASP A 325 -1.14 20.51 2.43
C ASP A 325 0.11 19.65 2.18
N ASP A 326 0.15 19.07 0.99
CA ASP A 326 1.22 18.20 0.53
C ASP A 326 1.94 18.77 -0.70
N GLY A 327 1.70 20.04 -1.04
CA GLY A 327 2.28 20.67 -2.23
C GLY A 327 1.79 20.06 -3.55
N GLY A 328 0.70 19.28 -3.54
CA GLY A 328 0.15 18.58 -4.69
C GLY A 328 0.80 17.23 -4.98
N TYR A 329 1.62 16.70 -4.08
CA TYR A 329 2.34 15.43 -4.26
C TYR A 329 1.41 14.22 -4.36
N TRP A 330 0.19 14.28 -3.80
CA TRP A 330 -0.79 13.20 -3.87
C TRP A 330 -1.09 12.76 -5.30
N LYS A 331 -0.92 13.64 -6.30
CA LYS A 331 -1.13 13.32 -7.72
C LYS A 331 -0.18 12.23 -8.24
N ASN A 332 0.92 11.97 -7.53
CA ASN A 332 1.88 10.94 -7.89
C ASN A 332 1.43 9.53 -7.49
N PHE A 333 0.43 9.40 -6.61
CA PHE A 333 -0.14 8.12 -6.21
C PHE A 333 -1.04 7.56 -7.31
N PRO A 334 -0.82 6.32 -7.77
CA PRO A 334 -1.74 5.65 -8.68
C PRO A 334 -3.06 5.37 -7.96
N GLY A 335 -4.18 5.85 -8.49
CA GLY A 335 -5.51 5.49 -7.99
C GLY A 335 -6.08 4.27 -8.70
N LYS A 336 -6.97 3.55 -8.02
CA LYS A 336 -7.79 2.50 -8.64
C LYS A 336 -8.60 3.11 -9.80
N PRO A 337 -8.47 2.60 -11.04
CA PRO A 337 -9.32 2.99 -12.14
C PRO A 337 -10.80 2.78 -11.82
N ASP A 338 -11.61 3.75 -12.19
CA ASP A 338 -13.06 3.72 -11.98
C ASP A 338 -13.80 3.98 -13.29
N ARG A 339 -15.13 3.98 -13.22
CA ARG A 339 -16.01 4.23 -14.37
C ARG A 339 -15.76 5.56 -15.09
N PHE A 340 -15.09 6.54 -14.46
CA PHE A 340 -14.82 7.85 -15.08
C PHE A 340 -13.63 7.77 -16.06
N GLU A 341 -12.74 6.78 -15.92
CA GLU A 341 -11.58 6.58 -16.80
C GLU A 341 -11.91 5.76 -18.06
N LEU A 342 -13.05 5.07 -18.06
CA LEU A 342 -13.48 4.24 -19.19
C LEU A 342 -14.00 5.11 -20.35
N LYS A 343 -13.17 5.37 -21.36
CA LYS A 343 -13.49 6.19 -22.56
C LYS A 343 -14.82 5.86 -23.25
N THR A 344 -15.22 4.60 -23.24
CA THR A 344 -16.45 4.11 -23.87
C THR A 344 -17.60 3.93 -22.87
N GLY A 345 -17.39 4.22 -21.59
CA GLY A 345 -18.35 4.09 -20.51
C GLY A 345 -19.31 5.29 -20.43
N PRO A 346 -20.50 5.11 -19.83
CA PRO A 346 -21.50 6.16 -19.72
C PRO A 346 -21.10 7.30 -18.78
N CYS A 347 -20.10 7.06 -17.92
CA CYS A 347 -19.60 8.02 -16.94
C CYS A 347 -18.25 8.62 -17.32
N TYR A 348 -17.75 8.39 -18.54
CA TYR A 348 -16.45 8.92 -18.97
C TYR A 348 -16.38 10.43 -18.79
N GLY A 349 -15.31 10.92 -18.16
CA GLY A 349 -15.05 12.34 -18.00
C GLY A 349 -14.56 12.71 -16.61
N GLU A 350 -14.87 13.93 -16.18
CA GLU A 350 -14.40 14.45 -14.91
C GLU A 350 -15.11 13.79 -13.72
N ARG A 351 -14.32 13.46 -12.71
CA ARG A 351 -14.83 13.06 -11.39
C ARG A 351 -15.56 14.23 -10.72
N PRO A 352 -16.49 13.97 -9.78
CA PRO A 352 -17.06 15.02 -8.96
C PRO A 352 -15.96 15.83 -8.25
N ALA A 353 -16.10 17.16 -8.21
CA ALA A 353 -15.08 18.05 -7.64
C ALA A 353 -14.80 17.81 -6.14
N SER A 354 -15.76 17.22 -5.41
CA SER A 354 -15.61 16.86 -4.00
C SER A 354 -14.86 15.54 -3.78
N TRP A 355 -14.51 14.83 -4.85
CA TRP A 355 -13.79 13.57 -4.74
C TRP A 355 -12.29 13.78 -4.68
N ARG A 356 -11.64 13.01 -3.81
CA ARG A 356 -10.18 12.92 -3.73
C ARG A 356 -9.76 11.46 -3.66
N LEU A 357 -8.50 11.20 -4.02
CA LEU A 357 -7.90 9.89 -3.83
C LEU A 357 -7.70 9.64 -2.33
N ASN A 358 -8.29 8.57 -1.82
CA ASN A 358 -8.01 8.10 -0.47
C ASN A 358 -6.69 7.32 -0.50
N LEU A 359 -5.64 7.86 0.11
CA LEU A 359 -4.32 7.21 0.14
C LEU A 359 -4.27 5.91 0.95
N GLN A 360 -5.27 5.65 1.79
CA GLN A 360 -5.40 4.37 2.49
C GLN A 360 -5.92 3.28 1.56
N SER A 361 -7.03 3.55 0.85
CA SER A 361 -7.72 2.54 0.04
C SER A 361 -7.36 2.57 -1.45
N GLY A 362 -6.69 3.61 -1.92
CA GLY A 362 -6.43 3.85 -3.34
C GLY A 362 -7.68 4.21 -4.15
N GLU A 363 -8.82 4.43 -3.51
CA GLU A 363 -10.08 4.70 -4.19
C GLU A 363 -10.41 6.19 -4.25
N TRP A 364 -11.06 6.58 -5.34
CA TRP A 364 -11.64 7.91 -5.48
C TRP A 364 -13.00 7.96 -4.79
N GLY A 365 -13.19 8.96 -3.93
CA GLY A 365 -14.47 9.13 -3.25
C GLY A 365 -14.60 10.49 -2.60
N PRO A 366 -15.80 10.80 -2.08
CA PRO A 366 -16.05 12.05 -1.35
C PRO A 366 -15.07 12.21 -0.19
N ASP A 367 -14.52 13.40 -0.05
CA ASP A 367 -13.66 13.77 1.08
C ASP A 367 -14.33 14.89 1.88
N CYS A 368 -14.37 14.74 3.20
CA CYS A 368 -14.87 15.79 4.08
C CYS A 368 -13.87 16.94 4.27
N GLU A 369 -12.68 16.84 3.69
CA GLU A 369 -11.62 17.85 3.75
C GLU A 369 -11.20 18.19 5.20
N GLY A 370 -11.35 17.24 6.13
CA GLY A 370 -11.08 17.48 7.55
C GLY A 370 -12.08 18.46 8.16
N CYS A 371 -13.37 18.30 7.86
CA CYS A 371 -14.40 19.28 8.24
C CYS A 371 -14.59 19.45 9.76
N GLY A 372 -14.05 18.57 10.61
CA GLY A 372 -14.12 18.72 12.07
C GLY A 372 -15.53 18.64 12.66
N GLU A 373 -16.52 18.29 11.84
CA GLU A 373 -17.94 18.26 12.18
C GLU A 373 -18.59 16.91 11.83
N CYS A 374 -18.03 16.18 10.86
CA CYS A 374 -18.51 14.85 10.51
C CYS A 374 -18.12 13.81 11.55
N LYS A 375 -18.85 12.69 11.55
CA LYS A 375 -18.59 11.57 12.45
C LYS A 375 -17.13 11.10 12.37
N ASP A 376 -16.56 11.04 11.17
CA ASP A 376 -15.21 10.51 10.98
C ASP A 376 -14.12 11.44 11.56
N CYS A 377 -14.28 12.76 11.43
CA CYS A 377 -13.38 13.72 12.08
C CYS A 377 -13.52 13.68 13.60
N LEU A 378 -14.76 13.64 14.08
CA LEU A 378 -15.07 13.60 15.52
C LEU A 378 -14.76 12.25 16.17
N VAL A 379 -14.47 11.22 15.36
CA VAL A 379 -13.90 9.96 15.86
C VAL A 379 -12.46 10.17 16.33
N VAL A 380 -11.71 11.02 15.64
CA VAL A 380 -10.29 11.23 15.93
C VAL A 380 -10.09 12.28 17.02
N TYR A 381 -10.60 13.51 16.82
CA TYR A 381 -10.48 14.59 17.80
C TYR A 381 -11.82 15.23 18.16
N PRO A 382 -11.96 15.76 19.39
CA PRO A 382 -13.09 16.62 19.75
C PRO A 382 -13.17 17.86 18.86
N ALA A 383 -14.39 18.38 18.65
CA ALA A 383 -14.69 19.51 17.78
C ALA A 383 -13.89 20.77 18.15
N GLU A 384 -13.58 20.94 19.43
CA GLU A 384 -12.81 22.05 19.97
C GLU A 384 -11.38 22.08 19.40
N LEU A 385 -10.72 20.91 19.31
CA LEU A 385 -9.37 20.80 18.74
C LEU A 385 -9.37 21.05 17.24
N TRP A 386 -10.39 20.56 16.52
CA TRP A 386 -10.59 20.88 15.10
C TRP A 386 -10.73 22.38 14.86
N LYS A 387 -11.43 23.10 15.76
CA LYS A 387 -11.64 24.55 15.64
C LYS A 387 -10.40 25.36 16.01
N SER A 388 -9.65 24.94 17.03
CA SER A 388 -8.49 25.69 17.51
C SER A 388 -7.25 25.56 16.64
N SER A 389 -7.18 24.51 15.82
CA SER A 389 -5.96 24.13 15.09
C SER A 389 -6.09 24.28 13.58
N ARG A 390 -7.21 24.82 13.09
CA ARG A 390 -7.33 25.25 11.70
C ARG A 390 -6.54 26.54 11.50
N PRO A 391 -5.67 26.61 10.48
CA PRO A 391 -4.98 27.85 10.12
C PRO A 391 -5.94 28.95 9.66
#